data_AF-A0A6C8Y0A9-F1
#
_entry.id   AF-A0A6C8Y0A9-F1
#
_cell.length_a   1.000
_cell.length_b   1.000
_cell.length_c   1.000
_cell.angle_alpha   90.00
_cell.angle_beta   90.00
_cell.angle_gamma   90.00
#
_symmetry.space_group_name_H-M   'P 1'
#
loop_
_entity.id
_entity.type
_entity.pdbx_description
1 polymer ?
#
loop_
_entity_poly.entity_id
_entity_poly.type
_entity_poly.pdbx_seq_one_letter_code
_entity_poly.pdbx_strand_id
1 'polypeptide(L)'
;MISVNENTQTLPVMPPPYQNGVFWFAWSEVEWTDAVRAKYESAERPEEIMQRFDMNAWLNSGKAENVAPISVLTETVAEYSRGADNCGVRHWSPSYWKRAKALDGTNLFQAAEALSPGKGGMIMLSDPVAVVQELSTLVNYRLKTRFAEDPEFSRGIALSATLSGLKQAMTEQFRRDLIAEDKITELWPKTVGNRVIVGVPIPSENAEQEAEESKEWHTRTFDERFEARAKQRWDDYEKYIDRDKEKAFLAKLDAAVDTYNENVIIPMTGTYLAWLQSDKLSAYFEYNFDIKNIGSGAFYLQSVTDCLEGMQDQKSVSEWLHSQLVAEAFSGKNYILQALVFNNDEIAKQIQEKSQQSFCS
;
A
#
# COMPACT_ATOMS: atom_id res chain seq x y z
N MET A 1 -14.60 -6.01 1.97
CA MET A 1 -15.94 -5.68 2.48
C MET A 1 -16.40 -4.50 1.64
N ILE A 2 -17.25 -4.71 0.65
CA ILE A 2 -17.47 -3.72 -0.42
C ILE A 2 -18.07 -2.43 0.16
N SER A 3 -17.33 -1.32 0.07
CA SER A 3 -17.82 0.02 0.36
C SER A 3 -18.82 0.44 -0.71
N VAL A 4 -19.97 0.98 -0.28
CA VAL A 4 -21.09 1.26 -1.18
C VAL A 4 -21.19 2.77 -1.42
N ASN A 5 -21.19 3.19 -2.69
CA ASN A 5 -21.61 4.53 -3.08
C ASN A 5 -23.11 4.49 -3.38
N GLU A 6 -23.94 5.03 -2.47
CA GLU A 6 -25.39 4.80 -2.47
C GLU A 6 -26.17 5.95 -3.11
N ASN A 7 -26.59 5.76 -4.36
CA ASN A 7 -27.70 6.51 -4.93
C ASN A 7 -28.88 5.54 -5.12
N THR A 8 -30.02 5.80 -4.45
CA THR A 8 -31.25 5.04 -4.69
C THR A 8 -31.73 5.34 -6.11
N GLN A 9 -31.64 4.34 -6.99
CA GLN A 9 -32.13 4.44 -8.36
C GLN A 9 -33.48 3.74 -8.49
N THR A 10 -34.48 4.44 -9.03
CA THR A 10 -35.77 3.84 -9.38
C THR A 10 -35.74 3.39 -10.83
N LEU A 11 -35.91 2.09 -11.07
CA LEU A 11 -36.06 1.56 -12.42
C LEU A 11 -37.51 1.76 -12.91
N PRO A 12 -37.73 2.17 -14.17
CA PRO A 12 -39.06 2.32 -14.72
C PRO A 12 -39.74 0.94 -14.83
N VAL A 13 -40.85 0.77 -14.12
CA VAL A 13 -41.69 -0.45 -14.21
C VAL A 13 -42.73 -0.24 -15.31
N MET A 14 -42.73 -1.11 -16.30
CA MET A 14 -43.76 -1.12 -17.34
C MET A 14 -45.09 -1.64 -16.77
N PRO A 15 -46.23 -1.00 -17.07
CA PRO A 15 -47.53 -1.48 -16.60
C PRO A 15 -47.91 -2.78 -17.32
N PRO A 16 -48.71 -3.66 -16.69
CA PRO A 16 -49.29 -4.80 -17.39
C PRO A 16 -50.08 -4.35 -18.65
N PRO A 17 -50.02 -5.08 -19.78
CA PRO A 17 -49.39 -6.39 -19.99
C PRO A 17 -47.94 -6.32 -20.50
N TYR A 18 -47.30 -5.15 -20.49
CA TYR A 18 -45.95 -4.99 -21.04
C TYR A 18 -44.90 -5.69 -20.17
N GLN A 19 -43.93 -6.35 -20.82
CA GLN A 19 -42.81 -6.99 -20.14
C GLN A 19 -41.72 -5.96 -19.84
N ASN A 20 -41.13 -6.03 -18.64
CA ASN A 20 -39.91 -5.29 -18.32
C ASN A 20 -38.71 -5.93 -19.02
N GLY A 21 -37.71 -5.13 -19.37
CA GLY A 21 -36.49 -5.60 -20.02
C GLY A 21 -35.48 -6.21 -19.04
N VAL A 22 -34.36 -6.67 -19.61
CA VAL A 22 -33.13 -6.98 -18.86
C VAL A 22 -32.32 -5.69 -18.74
N PHE A 23 -31.86 -5.41 -17.54
CA PHE A 23 -30.93 -4.32 -17.25
C PHE A 23 -29.53 -4.90 -17.06
N TRP A 24 -28.52 -4.14 -17.44
CA TRP A 24 -27.12 -4.47 -17.23
C TRP A 24 -26.48 -3.35 -16.42
N PHE A 25 -25.89 -3.70 -15.29
CA PHE A 25 -25.24 -2.75 -14.39
C PHE A 25 -23.74 -2.99 -14.37
N ALA A 26 -22.97 -1.92 -14.45
CA ALA A 26 -21.53 -1.95 -14.25
C ALA A 26 -21.14 -0.88 -13.25
N TRP A 27 -20.11 -1.14 -12.46
CA TRP A 27 -19.44 -0.13 -11.67
C TRP A 27 -18.23 0.40 -12.45
N SER A 28 -18.03 1.71 -12.41
CA SER A 28 -16.88 2.37 -13.01
C SER A 28 -16.51 3.58 -12.15
N GLU A 29 -15.23 3.71 -11.86
CA GLU A 29 -14.68 4.87 -11.17
C GLU A 29 -14.71 6.14 -12.04
N VAL A 30 -14.72 5.94 -13.36
CA VAL A 30 -14.70 7.01 -14.36
C VAL A 30 -16.01 7.11 -15.09
N GLU A 31 -16.37 8.33 -15.49
CA GLU A 31 -17.45 8.55 -16.43
C GLU A 31 -17.06 7.97 -17.81
N TRP A 32 -17.95 7.16 -18.38
CA TRP A 32 -17.72 6.55 -19.68
C TRP A 32 -17.82 7.57 -20.81
N THR A 33 -16.83 7.56 -21.69
CA THR A 33 -16.94 8.21 -23.00
C THR A 33 -17.97 7.48 -23.87
N ASP A 34 -18.44 8.14 -24.93
CA ASP A 34 -19.32 7.49 -25.91
C ASP A 34 -18.69 6.23 -26.52
N ALA A 35 -17.37 6.23 -26.69
CA ALA A 35 -16.63 5.07 -27.20
C ALA A 35 -16.64 3.90 -26.21
N VAL A 36 -16.46 4.17 -24.91
CA VAL A 36 -16.56 3.14 -23.86
C VAL A 36 -17.99 2.61 -23.77
N ARG A 37 -18.99 3.50 -23.78
CA ARG A 37 -20.41 3.07 -23.76
C ARG A 37 -20.73 2.17 -24.95
N ALA A 38 -20.29 2.53 -26.16
CA ALA A 38 -20.49 1.73 -27.35
C ALA A 38 -19.84 0.33 -27.26
N LYS A 39 -18.68 0.20 -26.58
CA LYS A 39 -18.07 -1.13 -26.32
C LYS A 39 -19.00 -2.02 -25.49
N TYR A 40 -19.63 -1.50 -24.45
CA TYR A 40 -20.57 -2.27 -23.62
C TYR A 40 -21.86 -2.61 -24.36
N GLU A 41 -22.40 -1.67 -25.14
CA GLU A 41 -23.62 -1.91 -25.95
C GLU A 41 -23.42 -2.95 -27.07
N SER A 42 -22.17 -3.13 -27.54
CA SER A 42 -21.80 -4.08 -28.59
C SER A 42 -21.03 -5.31 -28.08
N ALA A 43 -20.87 -5.47 -26.77
CA ALA A 43 -20.11 -6.57 -26.19
C ALA A 43 -20.75 -7.93 -26.53
N GLU A 44 -19.94 -8.89 -27.01
CA GLU A 44 -20.43 -10.25 -27.31
C GLU A 44 -20.79 -11.02 -26.03
N ARG A 45 -20.14 -10.70 -24.91
CA ARG A 45 -20.28 -11.38 -23.60
C ARG A 45 -20.41 -10.38 -22.46
N PRO A 46 -21.49 -9.58 -22.41
CA PRO A 46 -21.68 -8.53 -21.42
C PRO A 46 -21.69 -9.07 -19.98
N GLU A 47 -22.02 -10.34 -19.77
CA GLU A 47 -21.99 -11.01 -18.47
C GLU A 47 -20.60 -11.13 -17.81
N GLU A 48 -19.52 -11.00 -18.58
CA GLU A 48 -18.16 -11.03 -18.03
C GLU A 48 -17.78 -9.71 -17.35
N ILE A 49 -18.47 -8.63 -17.71
CA ILE A 49 -18.10 -7.25 -17.36
C ILE A 49 -19.26 -6.44 -16.76
N MET A 50 -20.49 -6.95 -16.81
CA MET A 50 -21.70 -6.33 -16.29
C MET A 50 -22.54 -7.33 -15.49
N GLN A 51 -23.21 -6.82 -14.45
CA GLN A 51 -24.21 -7.56 -13.68
C GLN A 51 -25.55 -7.55 -14.43
N ARG A 52 -25.99 -8.74 -14.86
CA ARG A 52 -27.32 -8.94 -15.44
C ARG A 52 -28.40 -8.80 -14.37
N PHE A 53 -29.47 -8.07 -14.68
CA PHE A 53 -30.65 -7.97 -13.84
C PHE A 53 -31.93 -8.14 -14.66
N ASP A 54 -32.61 -9.25 -14.46
CA ASP A 54 -33.89 -9.54 -15.10
C ASP A 54 -35.03 -9.00 -14.23
N MET A 55 -35.59 -7.87 -14.65
CA MET A 55 -36.60 -7.17 -13.87
C MET A 55 -37.91 -7.95 -13.77
N ASN A 56 -38.32 -8.67 -14.82
CA ASN A 56 -39.52 -9.50 -14.74
C ASN A 56 -39.32 -10.68 -13.80
N ALA A 57 -38.18 -11.36 -13.89
CA ALA A 57 -37.86 -12.47 -12.98
C ALA A 57 -37.86 -11.99 -11.53
N TRP A 58 -37.25 -10.83 -11.25
CA TRP A 58 -37.25 -10.22 -9.92
C TRP A 58 -38.65 -9.88 -9.44
N LEU A 59 -39.44 -9.15 -10.25
CA LEU A 59 -40.79 -8.74 -9.85
C LEU A 59 -41.73 -9.93 -9.63
N ASN A 60 -41.58 -11.02 -10.37
CA ASN A 60 -42.43 -12.20 -10.27
C ASN A 60 -42.02 -13.16 -9.14
N SER A 61 -40.72 -13.34 -8.92
CA SER A 61 -40.20 -14.40 -8.03
C SER A 61 -39.38 -13.92 -6.84
N GLY A 62 -38.98 -12.65 -6.82
CA GLY A 62 -38.04 -12.12 -5.84
C GLY A 62 -36.63 -12.72 -5.96
N LYS A 63 -36.27 -13.26 -7.13
CA LYS A 63 -34.98 -13.91 -7.39
C LYS A 63 -34.29 -13.27 -8.59
N ALA A 64 -33.04 -12.88 -8.39
CA ALA A 64 -32.11 -12.46 -9.42
C ALA A 64 -30.68 -12.75 -8.93
N GLU A 65 -29.75 -12.86 -9.86
CA GLU A 65 -28.33 -13.11 -9.56
C GLU A 65 -27.71 -11.89 -8.86
N ASN A 66 -26.94 -12.12 -7.79
CA ASN A 66 -26.29 -11.07 -6.99
C ASN A 66 -27.23 -9.95 -6.52
N VAL A 67 -28.50 -10.30 -6.32
CA VAL A 67 -29.51 -9.39 -5.74
C VAL A 67 -30.07 -9.98 -4.45
N ALA A 68 -30.08 -9.17 -3.41
CA ALA A 68 -30.73 -9.48 -2.13
C ALA A 68 -31.97 -8.59 -1.95
N PRO A 69 -33.05 -9.08 -1.31
CA PRO A 69 -34.20 -8.23 -1.01
C PRO A 69 -33.81 -7.14 -0.02
N ILE A 70 -34.41 -5.95 -0.15
CA ILE A 70 -34.08 -4.82 0.75
C ILE A 70 -34.46 -5.08 2.22
N SER A 71 -35.31 -6.07 2.49
CA SER A 71 -35.65 -6.52 3.84
C SER A 71 -34.46 -7.05 4.64
N VAL A 72 -33.38 -7.51 3.98
CA VAL A 72 -32.17 -8.01 4.64
C VAL A 72 -31.03 -6.97 4.67
N LEU A 73 -31.33 -5.68 4.42
CA LEU A 73 -30.36 -4.58 4.38
C LEU A 73 -29.42 -4.58 5.59
N THR A 74 -29.98 -4.63 6.81
CA THR A 74 -29.19 -4.55 8.06
C THR A 74 -28.35 -5.80 8.34
N GLU A 75 -28.59 -6.89 7.62
CA GLU A 75 -27.85 -8.14 7.72
C GLU A 75 -26.77 -8.26 6.64
N THR A 76 -26.95 -7.57 5.52
CA THR A 76 -26.10 -7.70 4.32
C THR A 76 -25.11 -6.56 4.19
N VAL A 77 -25.54 -5.31 4.45
CA VAL A 77 -24.72 -4.12 4.28
C VAL A 77 -24.14 -3.71 5.63
N ALA A 78 -22.81 -3.76 5.73
CA ALA A 78 -22.10 -3.59 6.99
C ALA A 78 -22.39 -2.25 7.69
N GLU A 79 -22.54 -1.18 6.91
CA GLU A 79 -22.84 0.18 7.39
C GLU A 79 -24.22 0.30 8.04
N TYR A 80 -25.18 -0.55 7.64
CA TYR A 80 -26.53 -0.60 8.19
C TYR A 80 -26.68 -1.65 9.30
N SER A 81 -25.62 -2.39 9.61
CA SER A 81 -25.66 -3.40 10.65
C SER A 81 -25.68 -2.80 12.05
N ARG A 82 -26.21 -3.54 13.03
CA ARG A 82 -26.19 -3.14 14.44
C ARG A 82 -24.77 -2.96 15.00
N GLY A 83 -23.78 -3.59 14.37
CA GLY A 83 -22.37 -3.53 14.77
C GLY A 83 -21.57 -2.43 14.07
N ALA A 84 -22.19 -1.64 13.19
CA ALA A 84 -21.49 -0.65 12.35
C ALA A 84 -20.64 0.33 13.16
N ASP A 85 -21.16 0.85 14.27
CA ASP A 85 -20.47 1.82 15.14
C ASP A 85 -19.22 1.24 15.83
N ASN A 86 -19.19 -0.07 16.04
CA ASN A 86 -18.04 -0.77 16.63
C ASN A 86 -17.16 -1.43 15.57
N CYS A 87 -17.47 -1.24 14.29
CA CYS A 87 -16.71 -1.84 13.20
C CYS A 87 -15.31 -1.22 13.10
N GLY A 88 -14.29 -2.08 13.05
CA GLY A 88 -12.89 -1.68 12.92
C GLY A 88 -12.50 -1.25 11.51
N VAL A 89 -13.35 -1.47 10.49
CA VAL A 89 -13.07 -1.23 9.06
C VAL A 89 -12.66 0.21 8.79
N ARG A 90 -13.26 1.18 9.46
CA ARG A 90 -12.91 2.62 9.36
C ARG A 90 -11.46 2.97 9.70
N HIS A 91 -10.73 2.10 10.39
CA HIS A 91 -9.34 2.38 10.78
C HIS A 91 -8.34 2.01 9.67
N TRP A 92 -8.78 1.27 8.66
CA TRP A 92 -7.90 0.75 7.63
C TRP A 92 -8.46 0.82 6.22
N SER A 93 -9.77 0.72 6.01
CA SER A 93 -10.33 0.79 4.66
C SER A 93 -10.13 2.21 4.09
N PRO A 94 -9.63 2.34 2.85
CA PRO A 94 -9.47 3.63 2.19
C PRO A 94 -10.81 4.18 1.73
N SER A 95 -11.84 3.34 1.66
CA SER A 95 -13.16 3.72 1.19
C SER A 95 -13.95 4.48 2.25
N TYR A 96 -14.88 5.30 1.78
CA TYR A 96 -15.74 6.09 2.66
C TYR A 96 -16.67 5.17 3.47
N TRP A 97 -16.53 5.20 4.79
CA TRP A 97 -17.47 4.54 5.70
C TRP A 97 -18.63 5.48 6.06
N LYS A 98 -19.80 5.24 5.47
CA LYS A 98 -21.05 5.92 5.80
C LYS A 98 -21.45 5.59 7.24
N ARG A 99 -21.61 6.64 8.03
CA ARG A 99 -22.22 6.53 9.36
C ARG A 99 -23.74 6.58 9.22
N ALA A 100 -24.34 5.45 8.86
CA ALA A 100 -25.79 5.32 8.86
C ALA A 100 -26.34 5.56 10.27
N LYS A 101 -27.38 6.38 10.39
CA LYS A 101 -28.09 6.59 11.65
C LYS A 101 -28.98 5.38 11.94
N ALA A 102 -29.35 5.21 13.21
CA ALA A 102 -30.13 4.07 13.69
C ALA A 102 -31.44 3.80 12.92
N LEU A 103 -32.05 4.84 12.31
CA LEU A 103 -33.28 4.71 11.53
C LEU A 103 -33.07 4.70 10.02
N ASP A 104 -31.86 4.95 9.50
CA ASP A 104 -31.64 5.11 8.07
C ASP A 104 -32.00 3.84 7.29
N GLY A 105 -31.64 2.66 7.82
CA GLY A 105 -32.00 1.38 7.19
C GLY A 105 -33.50 1.11 7.21
N THR A 106 -34.16 1.40 8.34
CA THR A 106 -35.62 1.28 8.47
C THR A 106 -36.35 2.24 7.53
N ASN A 107 -35.87 3.48 7.42
CA ASN A 107 -36.45 4.49 6.54
C ASN A 107 -36.29 4.10 5.07
N LEU A 108 -35.13 3.56 4.68
CA LEU A 108 -34.89 3.08 3.32
C LEU A 108 -35.80 1.90 2.97
N PHE A 109 -35.94 0.94 3.88
CA PHE A 109 -36.89 -0.17 3.74
C PHE A 109 -38.33 0.33 3.58
N GLN A 110 -38.80 1.21 4.46
CA GLN A 110 -40.16 1.77 4.41
C GLN A 110 -40.41 2.56 3.12
N ALA A 111 -39.42 3.32 2.64
CA ALA A 111 -39.52 4.05 1.38
C ALA A 111 -39.65 3.10 0.18
N ALA A 112 -38.88 2.01 0.16
CA ALA A 112 -38.98 0.99 -0.89
C ALA A 112 -40.35 0.29 -0.86
N GLU A 113 -40.85 -0.07 0.32
CA GLU A 113 -42.18 -0.68 0.47
C GLU A 113 -43.32 0.27 0.07
N ALA A 114 -43.18 1.57 0.35
CA ALA A 114 -44.16 2.57 -0.08
C ALA A 114 -44.18 2.75 -1.61
N LEU A 115 -43.03 2.61 -2.28
CA LEU A 115 -42.93 2.69 -3.74
C LEU A 115 -43.46 1.43 -4.43
N SER A 116 -43.04 0.25 -3.98
CA SER A 116 -43.48 -1.02 -4.56
C SER A 116 -43.37 -2.14 -3.51
N PRO A 117 -44.48 -2.51 -2.85
CA PRO A 117 -44.49 -3.46 -1.74
C PRO A 117 -43.82 -4.80 -2.08
N GLY A 118 -42.82 -5.18 -1.31
CA GLY A 118 -42.06 -6.43 -1.46
C GLY A 118 -41.19 -6.52 -2.71
N LYS A 119 -40.94 -5.41 -3.43
CA LYS A 119 -40.16 -5.41 -4.69
C LYS A 119 -38.80 -4.74 -4.61
N GLY A 120 -38.46 -4.12 -3.48
CA GLY A 120 -37.14 -3.51 -3.27
C GLY A 120 -36.02 -4.55 -3.27
N GLY A 121 -34.95 -4.27 -4.02
CA GLY A 121 -33.76 -5.13 -4.12
C GLY A 121 -32.47 -4.33 -3.99
N MET A 122 -31.43 -4.98 -3.49
CA MET A 122 -30.06 -4.49 -3.39
C MET A 122 -29.20 -5.30 -4.34
N ILE A 123 -28.55 -4.64 -5.29
CA ILE A 123 -27.71 -5.28 -6.30
C ILE A 123 -26.25 -5.06 -5.92
N MET A 124 -25.46 -6.14 -5.84
CA MET A 124 -24.02 -6.05 -5.65
C MET A 124 -23.34 -5.83 -7.00
N LEU A 125 -22.55 -4.76 -7.09
CA LEU A 125 -21.69 -4.48 -8.26
C LEU A 125 -20.25 -4.82 -7.90
N SER A 126 -19.55 -5.47 -8.83
CA SER A 126 -18.15 -5.84 -8.66
C SER A 126 -17.25 -4.62 -8.88
N ASP A 127 -16.50 -4.26 -7.85
CA ASP A 127 -15.42 -3.26 -7.91
C ASP A 127 -14.09 -3.95 -7.59
N PRO A 128 -13.40 -4.49 -8.60
CA PRO A 128 -12.16 -5.23 -8.37
C PRO A 128 -11.00 -4.32 -7.93
N VAL A 129 -11.02 -3.02 -8.27
CA VAL A 129 -9.99 -2.06 -7.86
C VAL A 129 -10.09 -1.82 -6.35
N ALA A 130 -11.28 -1.50 -5.83
CA ALA A 130 -11.47 -1.30 -4.40
C ALA A 130 -11.19 -2.57 -3.59
N VAL A 131 -11.51 -3.76 -4.11
CA VAL A 131 -11.17 -5.02 -3.43
C VAL A 131 -9.65 -5.16 -3.25
N VAL A 132 -8.86 -4.84 -4.27
CA VAL A 132 -7.40 -4.90 -4.20
C VAL A 132 -6.86 -3.85 -3.22
N GLN A 133 -7.37 -2.61 -3.27
CA GLN A 133 -7.03 -1.55 -2.33
C GLN A 133 -7.36 -1.92 -0.87
N GLU A 134 -8.53 -2.52 -0.62
CA GLU A 134 -8.91 -2.96 0.73
C GLU A 134 -7.99 -4.07 1.24
N LEU A 135 -7.56 -4.99 0.37
CA LEU A 135 -6.61 -6.04 0.75
C LEU A 135 -5.24 -5.46 1.10
N SER A 136 -4.71 -4.54 0.27
CA SER A 136 -3.41 -3.91 0.54
C SER A 136 -3.43 -3.10 1.83
N THR A 137 -4.44 -2.26 2.03
CA THR A 137 -4.59 -1.45 3.24
C THR A 137 -4.80 -2.29 4.50
N LEU A 138 -5.54 -3.40 4.42
CA LEU A 138 -5.71 -4.31 5.54
C LEU A 138 -4.40 -5.02 5.93
N VAL A 139 -3.60 -5.46 4.95
CA VAL A 139 -2.26 -6.04 5.20
C VAL A 139 -1.37 -5.03 5.91
N ASN A 140 -1.30 -3.79 5.38
CA ASN A 140 -0.49 -2.73 5.97
C ASN A 140 -0.94 -2.35 7.37
N TYR A 141 -2.25 -2.22 7.58
CA TYR A 141 -2.82 -1.96 8.91
C TYR A 141 -2.41 -3.04 9.91
N ARG A 142 -2.47 -4.31 9.50
CA ARG A 142 -2.06 -5.44 10.33
C ARG A 142 -0.58 -5.42 10.66
N LEU A 143 0.28 -5.14 9.69
CA LEU A 143 1.74 -5.02 9.90
C LEU A 143 2.06 -3.87 10.87
N LYS A 144 1.39 -2.73 10.72
CA LYS A 144 1.59 -1.54 11.54
C LYS A 144 1.12 -1.75 12.99
N THR A 145 -0.01 -2.42 13.20
CA THR A 145 -0.67 -2.45 14.52
C THR A 145 -0.37 -3.70 15.33
N ARG A 146 -0.19 -4.87 14.68
CA ARG A 146 -0.16 -6.17 15.38
C ARG A 146 0.81 -6.23 16.55
N PHE A 147 2.00 -5.64 16.40
CA PHE A 147 3.05 -5.66 17.41
C PHE A 147 3.27 -4.29 18.07
N ALA A 148 3.18 -3.21 17.30
CA ALA A 148 3.43 -1.86 17.82
C ALA A 148 2.37 -1.42 18.84
N GLU A 149 1.13 -1.91 18.70
CA GLU A 149 0.01 -1.57 19.59
C GLU A 149 -0.31 -2.68 20.60
N ASP A 150 0.33 -3.84 20.51
CA ASP A 150 0.13 -4.94 21.45
C ASP A 150 0.81 -4.63 22.80
N PRO A 151 0.08 -4.59 23.92
CA PRO A 151 0.67 -4.36 25.24
C PRO A 151 1.80 -5.34 25.62
N GLU A 152 1.81 -6.55 25.03
CA GLU A 152 2.85 -7.55 25.24
C GLU A 152 4.20 -7.15 24.61
N PHE A 153 4.17 -6.47 23.46
CA PHE A 153 5.38 -6.20 22.65
C PHE A 153 5.75 -4.71 22.59
N SER A 154 4.76 -3.82 22.54
CA SER A 154 4.90 -2.37 22.33
C SER A 154 5.97 -1.73 23.20
N ARG A 155 5.95 -1.98 24.52
CA ARG A 155 6.95 -1.44 25.46
C ARG A 155 8.35 -1.95 25.17
N GLY A 156 8.50 -3.25 24.89
CA GLY A 156 9.79 -3.86 24.61
C GLY A 156 10.38 -3.33 23.30
N ILE A 157 9.56 -3.23 22.25
CA ILE A 157 9.94 -2.62 20.96
C ILE A 157 10.42 -1.19 21.18
N ALA A 158 9.64 -0.37 21.89
CA ALA A 158 9.98 1.03 22.15
C ALA A 158 11.30 1.14 22.94
N LEU A 159 11.50 0.30 23.95
CA LEU A 159 12.72 0.32 24.76
C LEU A 159 13.95 -0.10 23.94
N SER A 160 13.88 -1.22 23.20
CA SER A 160 14.98 -1.70 22.37
C SER A 160 15.33 -0.72 21.25
N ALA A 161 14.33 -0.10 20.61
CA ALA A 161 14.55 0.95 19.61
C ALA A 161 15.20 2.19 20.23
N THR A 162 14.74 2.61 21.42
CA THR A 162 15.31 3.77 22.13
C THR A 162 16.76 3.50 22.56
N LEU A 163 17.06 2.32 23.10
CA LEU A 163 18.41 1.92 23.48
C LEU A 163 19.35 1.89 22.27
N SER A 164 18.89 1.32 21.15
CA SER A 164 19.66 1.27 19.90
C SER A 164 19.91 2.68 19.35
N GLY A 165 18.88 3.53 19.32
CA GLY A 165 18.99 4.91 18.86
C GLY A 165 19.91 5.76 19.75
N LEU A 166 19.83 5.60 21.07
CA LEU A 166 20.73 6.28 22.02
C LEU A 166 22.18 5.85 21.80
N LYS A 167 22.43 4.54 21.66
CA LYS A 167 23.76 4.01 21.37
C LYS A 167 24.31 4.59 20.07
N GLN A 168 23.51 4.57 19.01
CA GLN A 168 23.89 5.11 17.70
C GLN A 168 24.20 6.61 17.78
N ALA A 169 23.32 7.41 18.37
CA ALA A 169 23.51 8.86 18.48
C ALA A 169 24.78 9.21 19.27
N MET A 170 25.04 8.49 20.36
CA MET A 170 26.23 8.66 21.18
C MET A 170 27.51 8.26 20.42
N THR A 171 27.50 7.09 19.77
CA THR A 171 28.59 6.59 18.95
C THR A 171 28.91 7.57 17.80
N GLU A 172 27.90 8.12 17.12
CA GLU A 172 28.09 9.16 16.11
C GLU A 172 28.66 10.47 16.68
N GLN A 173 28.26 10.86 17.89
CA GLN A 173 28.86 12.02 18.55
C GLN A 173 30.34 11.80 18.83
N PHE A 174 30.72 10.62 19.33
CA PHE A 174 32.13 10.30 19.57
C PHE A 174 32.95 10.23 18.29
N ARG A 175 32.33 9.79 17.19
CA ARG A 175 32.97 9.81 15.86
C ARG A 175 33.33 11.25 15.48
N ARG A 176 32.39 12.19 15.68
CA ARG A 176 32.62 13.61 15.43
C ARG A 176 33.70 14.21 16.32
N ASP A 177 33.65 13.90 17.61
CA ASP A 177 34.64 14.41 18.58
C ASP A 177 36.04 13.91 18.24
N LEU A 178 36.20 12.63 17.89
CA LEU A 178 37.49 12.05 17.52
C LEU A 178 38.05 12.69 16.23
N ILE A 179 37.20 12.91 15.21
CA ILE A 179 37.61 13.62 13.98
C ILE A 179 38.03 15.06 14.29
N ALA A 180 37.35 15.73 15.20
CA ALA A 180 37.71 17.10 15.60
C ALA A 180 39.04 17.13 16.37
N GLU A 181 39.24 16.21 17.31
CA GLU A 181 40.49 16.03 18.06
C GLU A 181 41.67 15.70 17.12
N ASP A 182 41.46 14.81 16.14
CA ASP A 182 42.47 14.44 15.14
C ASP A 182 42.88 15.66 14.31
N LYS A 183 41.93 16.43 13.79
CA LYS A 183 42.24 17.67 13.03
C LYS A 183 43.04 18.68 13.84
N ILE A 184 42.73 18.84 15.12
CA ILE A 184 43.48 19.74 16.02
C ILE A 184 44.91 19.21 16.19
N THR A 185 45.06 17.90 16.40
CA THR A 185 46.35 17.23 16.63
C THR A 185 47.24 17.25 15.38
N GLU A 186 46.68 16.99 14.20
CA GLU A 186 47.36 17.05 12.90
C GLU A 186 47.92 18.45 12.59
N LEU A 187 47.20 19.51 13.01
CA LEU A 187 47.63 20.90 12.81
C LEU A 187 48.53 21.41 13.94
N TRP A 188 48.65 20.67 15.04
CA TRP A 188 49.39 21.10 16.23
C TRP A 188 50.88 21.39 15.96
N PRO A 189 51.62 20.54 15.21
CA PRO A 189 53.03 20.82 14.88
C PRO A 189 53.20 22.10 14.04
N LYS A 190 52.21 22.45 13.21
CA LYS A 190 52.22 23.63 12.33
C LYS A 190 51.79 24.93 13.02
N THR A 191 51.03 24.84 14.11
CA THR A 191 50.39 26.00 14.76
C THR A 191 51.04 26.41 16.07
N VAL A 192 51.44 25.44 16.89
CA VAL A 192 51.95 25.68 18.26
C VAL A 192 53.33 25.03 18.46
N GLY A 193 53.60 23.92 17.77
CA GLY A 193 54.82 23.15 17.92
C GLY A 193 54.67 21.97 18.87
N ASN A 194 55.45 20.92 18.63
CA ASN A 194 55.19 19.58 19.15
C ASN A 194 55.94 19.25 20.47
N ARG A 195 56.72 20.21 21.00
CA ARG A 195 57.51 20.07 22.24
C ARG A 195 57.22 21.22 23.19
N VAL A 196 57.26 20.95 24.48
CA VAL A 196 57.14 21.98 25.54
C VAL A 196 58.39 21.92 26.41
N ILE A 197 59.11 23.05 26.53
CA ILE A 197 60.26 23.19 27.43
C ILE A 197 59.95 24.30 28.44
N VAL A 198 59.95 23.98 29.72
CA VAL A 198 59.65 24.93 30.82
C VAL A 198 58.31 25.65 30.59
N GLY A 199 57.29 24.93 30.14
CA GLY A 199 55.96 25.48 29.87
C GLY A 199 55.83 26.32 28.59
N VAL A 200 56.91 26.48 27.81
CA VAL A 200 56.89 27.20 26.54
C VAL A 200 56.84 26.21 25.37
N PRO A 201 55.86 26.32 24.46
CA PRO A 201 55.84 25.53 23.23
C PRO A 201 57.01 25.90 22.32
N ILE A 202 57.71 24.90 21.81
CA ILE A 202 58.81 25.08 20.85
C ILE A 202 58.28 24.77 19.45
N PRO A 203 58.43 25.69 18.48
CA PRO A 203 58.11 25.46 17.07
C PRO A 203 58.75 24.16 16.56
N SER A 204 58.01 23.40 15.75
CA SER A 204 58.54 22.17 15.16
C SER A 204 59.58 22.49 14.08
N GLU A 205 60.72 21.79 14.09
CA GLU A 205 61.78 21.92 13.07
C GLU A 205 61.34 21.34 11.72
N ASN A 206 60.47 20.31 11.72
CA ASN A 206 59.94 19.62 10.54
C ASN A 206 58.40 19.50 10.59
N ALA A 207 57.71 20.62 10.81
CA ALA A 207 56.27 20.68 11.07
C ALA A 207 55.40 19.98 10.00
N GLU A 208 55.82 19.96 8.74
CA GLU A 208 55.09 19.30 7.65
C GLU A 208 55.15 17.77 7.75
N GLN A 209 56.33 17.22 8.02
CA GLN A 209 56.52 15.78 8.17
C GLN A 209 55.79 15.27 9.41
N GLU A 210 55.90 15.95 10.54
CA GLU A 210 55.23 15.55 11.79
C GLU A 210 53.70 15.60 11.66
N ALA A 211 53.16 16.57 10.90
CA ALA A 211 51.72 16.63 10.62
C ALA A 211 51.25 15.47 9.74
N GLU A 212 52.04 15.08 8.73
CA GLU A 212 51.67 13.94 7.86
C GLU A 212 51.78 12.61 8.62
N GLU A 213 52.81 12.42 9.45
CA GLU A 213 52.94 11.24 10.32
C GLU A 213 51.76 11.13 11.31
N SER A 214 51.33 12.25 11.89
CA SER A 214 50.14 12.30 12.75
C SER A 214 48.90 11.84 11.98
N LYS A 215 48.68 12.40 10.78
CA LYS A 215 47.54 12.09 9.92
C LYS A 215 47.52 10.63 9.46
N GLU A 216 48.68 10.08 9.08
CA GLU A 216 48.82 8.66 8.73
C GLU A 216 48.51 7.75 9.93
N TRP A 217 49.00 8.10 11.13
CA TRP A 217 48.68 7.38 12.35
C TRP A 217 47.19 7.46 12.70
N HIS A 218 46.59 8.65 12.63
CA HIS A 218 45.16 8.85 12.91
C HIS A 218 44.29 8.04 11.97
N THR A 219 44.61 8.04 10.67
CA THR A 219 43.91 7.28 9.64
C THR A 219 44.01 5.78 9.90
N ARG A 220 45.21 5.27 10.18
CA ARG A 220 45.45 3.83 10.41
C ARG A 220 44.82 3.32 11.71
N THR A 221 44.73 4.15 12.74
CA THR A 221 44.25 3.74 14.08
C THR A 221 42.84 4.24 14.40
N PHE A 222 42.16 4.89 13.45
CA PHE A 222 40.86 5.53 13.69
C PHE A 222 39.85 4.57 14.29
N ASP A 223 39.63 3.42 13.65
CA ASP A 223 38.61 2.46 14.06
C ASP A 223 38.92 1.88 15.45
N GLU A 224 40.17 1.54 15.74
CA GLU A 224 40.58 1.02 17.07
C GLU A 224 40.34 2.05 18.18
N ARG A 225 40.73 3.31 17.95
CA ARG A 225 40.54 4.42 18.92
C ARG A 225 39.07 4.73 19.11
N PHE A 226 38.32 4.73 18.02
CA PHE A 226 36.88 4.94 18.03
C PHE A 226 36.16 3.85 18.83
N GLU A 227 36.41 2.58 18.54
CA GLU A 227 35.80 1.45 19.24
C GLU A 227 36.16 1.45 20.73
N ALA A 228 37.43 1.71 21.07
CA ALA A 228 37.86 1.80 22.47
C ALA A 228 37.11 2.91 23.22
N ARG A 229 36.98 4.11 22.61
CA ARG A 229 36.28 5.24 23.22
C ARG A 229 34.78 5.02 23.29
N ALA A 230 34.17 4.47 22.24
CA ALA A 230 32.75 4.14 22.20
C ALA A 230 32.40 3.11 23.29
N LYS A 231 33.21 2.05 23.41
CA LYS A 231 33.04 1.02 24.45
C LYS A 231 33.18 1.62 25.85
N GLN A 232 34.28 2.30 26.13
CA GLN A 232 34.54 2.88 27.46
C GLN A 232 33.38 3.76 27.95
N ARG A 233 32.82 4.57 27.06
CA ARG A 233 31.72 5.48 27.37
C ARG A 233 30.38 4.75 27.47
N TRP A 234 30.18 3.71 26.67
CA TRP A 234 28.97 2.91 26.74
C TRP A 234 28.90 2.03 28.00
N ASP A 235 30.05 1.57 28.51
CA ASP A 235 30.14 0.73 29.73
C ASP A 235 29.46 1.39 30.95
N ASP A 236 29.46 2.72 31.03
CA ASP A 236 28.76 3.49 32.08
C ASP A 236 27.24 3.30 32.06
N TYR A 237 26.67 3.05 30.87
CA TYR A 237 25.25 2.81 30.64
C TYR A 237 24.92 1.32 30.64
N GLU A 238 25.83 0.48 30.16
CA GLU A 238 25.65 -0.98 30.00
C GLU A 238 25.15 -1.66 31.29
N LYS A 239 25.64 -1.21 32.46
CA LYS A 239 25.24 -1.75 33.78
C LYS A 239 23.75 -1.60 34.12
N TYR A 240 23.04 -0.71 33.45
CA TYR A 240 21.60 -0.51 33.64
C TYR A 240 20.75 -1.36 32.67
N ILE A 241 21.39 -2.09 31.76
CA ILE A 241 20.73 -2.87 30.72
C ILE A 241 20.81 -4.35 31.10
N ASP A 242 19.66 -4.98 31.25
CA ASP A 242 19.55 -6.43 31.42
C ASP A 242 19.58 -7.11 30.04
N ARG A 243 20.80 -7.48 29.59
CA ARG A 243 21.02 -8.07 28.25
C ARG A 243 20.37 -9.44 28.08
N ASP A 244 20.22 -10.21 29.17
CA ASP A 244 19.54 -11.50 29.11
C ASP A 244 18.04 -11.31 28.87
N LYS A 245 17.42 -10.34 29.55
CA LYS A 245 16.01 -9.99 29.30
C LYS A 245 15.79 -9.38 27.91
N GLU A 246 16.69 -8.50 27.46
CA GLU A 246 16.61 -7.93 26.11
C GLU A 246 16.70 -9.02 25.05
N LYS A 247 17.69 -9.91 25.15
CA LYS A 247 17.85 -11.02 24.21
C LYS A 247 16.65 -11.98 24.23
N ALA A 248 16.14 -12.30 25.41
CA ALA A 248 14.94 -13.13 25.54
C ALA A 248 13.71 -12.47 24.92
N PHE A 249 13.56 -11.14 25.08
CA PHE A 249 12.50 -10.37 24.46
C PHE A 249 12.62 -10.36 22.93
N LEU A 250 13.79 -10.06 22.39
CA LEU A 250 14.02 -10.04 20.94
C LEU A 250 13.76 -11.41 20.31
N ALA A 251 14.27 -12.49 20.91
CA ALA A 251 13.99 -13.84 20.43
C ALA A 251 12.48 -14.19 20.45
N LYS A 252 11.75 -13.72 21.47
CA LYS A 252 10.30 -13.88 21.55
C LYS A 252 9.57 -13.06 20.47
N LEU A 253 9.99 -11.82 20.26
CA LEU A 253 9.44 -10.93 19.23
C LEU A 253 9.67 -11.52 17.84
N ASP A 254 10.89 -11.94 17.52
CA ASP A 254 11.26 -12.53 16.24
C ASP A 254 10.40 -13.77 15.95
N ALA A 255 10.30 -14.71 16.89
CA ALA A 255 9.46 -15.89 16.73
C ALA A 255 7.97 -15.55 16.52
N ALA A 256 7.47 -14.52 17.22
CA ALA A 256 6.10 -14.07 17.06
C ALA A 256 5.86 -13.39 15.70
N VAL A 257 6.81 -12.58 15.23
CA VAL A 257 6.80 -11.94 13.91
C VAL A 257 6.82 -12.99 12.81
N ASP A 258 7.72 -13.98 12.90
CA ASP A 258 7.83 -15.08 11.93
C ASP A 258 6.52 -15.86 11.86
N THR A 259 5.98 -16.26 13.02
CA THR A 259 4.71 -17.00 13.09
C THR A 259 3.55 -16.18 12.49
N TYR A 260 3.49 -14.88 12.78
CA TYR A 260 2.44 -14.02 12.24
C TYR A 260 2.59 -13.80 10.73
N ASN A 261 3.83 -13.66 10.25
CA ASN A 261 4.12 -13.51 8.84
C ASN A 261 3.69 -14.76 8.06
N GLU A 262 4.08 -15.95 8.54
CA GLU A 262 3.74 -17.24 7.92
C GLU A 262 2.24 -17.52 7.90
N ASN A 263 1.54 -17.27 9.02
CA ASN A 263 0.14 -17.68 9.17
C ASN A 263 -0.88 -16.62 8.74
N VAL A 264 -0.49 -15.35 8.64
CA VAL A 264 -1.42 -14.24 8.36
C VAL A 264 -1.00 -13.44 7.16
N ILE A 265 0.21 -12.87 7.16
CA ILE A 265 0.64 -11.93 6.11
C ILE A 265 0.85 -12.63 4.78
N ILE A 266 1.61 -13.73 4.73
CA ILE A 266 1.87 -14.47 3.49
C ILE A 266 0.57 -14.95 2.80
N PRO A 267 -0.39 -15.59 3.49
CA PRO A 267 -1.67 -15.96 2.88
C PRO A 267 -2.47 -14.76 2.35
N MET A 268 -2.46 -13.64 3.09
CA MET A 268 -3.14 -12.41 2.65
C MET A 268 -2.47 -11.80 1.41
N THR A 269 -1.14 -11.75 1.37
CA THR A 269 -0.38 -11.31 0.19
C THR A 269 -0.66 -12.22 -1.01
N GLY A 270 -0.79 -13.54 -0.79
CA GLY A 270 -1.21 -14.48 -1.83
C GLY A 270 -2.63 -14.20 -2.34
N THR A 271 -3.57 -13.86 -1.46
CA THR A 271 -4.94 -13.47 -1.84
C THR A 271 -4.97 -12.17 -2.63
N TYR A 272 -4.22 -11.17 -2.19
CA TYR A 272 -4.02 -9.91 -2.90
C TYR A 272 -3.45 -10.16 -4.30
N LEU A 273 -2.40 -10.96 -4.41
CA LEU A 273 -1.77 -11.28 -5.70
C LEU A 273 -2.72 -12.04 -6.63
N ALA A 274 -3.54 -12.96 -6.10
CA ALA A 274 -4.55 -13.66 -6.89
C ALA A 274 -5.62 -12.71 -7.47
N TRP A 275 -6.02 -11.68 -6.71
CA TRP A 275 -6.92 -10.63 -7.21
C TRP A 275 -6.26 -9.75 -8.27
N LEU A 276 -4.99 -9.38 -8.04
CA LEU A 276 -4.19 -8.61 -8.98
C LEU A 276 -4.02 -9.35 -10.32
N GLN A 277 -3.93 -10.68 -10.30
CA GLN A 277 -3.84 -11.52 -11.49
C GLN A 277 -5.19 -11.95 -12.06
N SER A 278 -6.32 -11.54 -11.46
CA SER A 278 -7.62 -12.06 -11.83
C SER A 278 -8.11 -11.53 -13.17
N ASP A 279 -8.83 -12.38 -13.91
CA ASP A 279 -9.51 -11.97 -15.15
C ASP A 279 -10.50 -10.83 -14.92
N LYS A 280 -11.13 -10.78 -13.74
CA LYS A 280 -12.07 -9.70 -13.36
C LYS A 280 -11.39 -8.34 -13.32
N LEU A 281 -10.19 -8.25 -12.74
CA LEU A 281 -9.46 -6.99 -12.68
C LEU A 281 -8.91 -6.60 -14.06
N SER A 282 -8.36 -7.56 -14.81
CA SER A 282 -7.92 -7.32 -16.19
C SER A 282 -9.06 -6.82 -17.09
N ALA A 283 -10.24 -7.45 -16.99
CA ALA A 283 -11.42 -7.03 -17.74
C ALA A 283 -11.89 -5.62 -17.33
N TYR A 284 -11.79 -5.25 -16.04
CA TYR A 284 -12.09 -3.89 -15.61
C TYR A 284 -11.24 -2.86 -16.37
N PHE A 285 -9.93 -3.08 -16.49
CA PHE A 285 -9.03 -2.17 -17.20
C PHE A 285 -9.22 -2.19 -18.72
N GLU A 286 -9.60 -3.33 -19.30
CA GLU A 286 -9.82 -3.45 -20.75
C GLU A 286 -11.08 -2.71 -21.23
N TYR A 287 -12.13 -2.68 -20.40
CA TYR A 287 -13.44 -2.18 -20.81
C TYR A 287 -13.81 -0.79 -20.28
N ASN A 288 -13.32 -0.34 -19.12
CA ASN A 288 -13.79 0.92 -18.52
C ASN A 288 -13.06 2.18 -19.01
N PHE A 289 -11.98 2.04 -19.80
CA PHE A 289 -11.14 3.16 -20.18
C PHE A 289 -11.01 3.31 -21.71
N ASP A 290 -10.96 4.56 -22.15
CA ASP A 290 -10.90 4.93 -23.56
C ASP A 290 -9.45 5.05 -24.02
N ILE A 291 -9.05 4.12 -24.88
CA ILE A 291 -7.69 3.99 -25.42
C ILE A 291 -7.24 5.16 -26.32
N LYS A 292 -8.16 6.06 -26.69
CA LYS A 292 -7.85 7.24 -27.52
C LYS A 292 -7.91 8.54 -26.73
N ASN A 293 -8.39 8.50 -25.49
CA ASN A 293 -8.60 9.69 -24.67
C ASN A 293 -7.54 9.78 -23.56
N ILE A 294 -6.66 10.77 -23.65
CA ILE A 294 -5.57 10.98 -22.67
C ILE A 294 -6.11 11.25 -21.26
N GLY A 295 -7.25 11.94 -21.13
CA GLY A 295 -7.89 12.18 -19.84
C GLY A 295 -8.37 10.88 -19.19
N SER A 296 -9.00 9.99 -19.97
CA SER A 296 -9.33 8.63 -19.52
C SER A 296 -8.08 7.83 -19.15
N GLY A 297 -7.00 7.99 -19.93
CA GLY A 297 -5.70 7.40 -19.66
C GLY A 297 -5.04 7.83 -18.34
N ALA A 298 -5.26 9.08 -17.90
CA ALA A 298 -4.79 9.55 -16.61
C ALA A 298 -5.50 8.83 -15.45
N PHE A 299 -6.83 8.64 -15.55
CA PHE A 299 -7.57 7.86 -14.56
C PHE A 299 -7.21 6.37 -14.60
N TYR A 300 -6.92 5.81 -15.78
CA TYR A 300 -6.39 4.45 -15.88
C TYR A 300 -5.12 4.28 -15.06
N LEU A 301 -4.15 5.19 -15.25
CA LEU A 301 -2.90 5.17 -14.48
C LEU A 301 -3.15 5.32 -12.97
N GLN A 302 -4.09 6.17 -12.57
CA GLN A 302 -4.48 6.31 -11.17
C GLN A 302 -5.04 4.99 -10.61
N SER A 303 -6.03 4.38 -11.26
CA SER A 303 -6.64 3.13 -10.80
C SER A 303 -5.62 1.97 -10.77
N VAL A 304 -4.62 1.95 -11.67
CA VAL A 304 -3.50 0.99 -11.57
C VAL A 304 -2.61 1.29 -10.37
N THR A 305 -2.23 2.56 -10.16
CA THR A 305 -1.39 2.97 -9.02
C THR A 305 -2.05 2.61 -7.69
N ASP A 306 -3.34 2.88 -7.61
CA ASP A 306 -4.24 2.53 -6.50
C ASP A 306 -4.23 1.03 -6.20
N CYS A 307 -4.25 0.18 -7.23
CA CYS A 307 -4.15 -1.26 -7.04
C CYS A 307 -2.79 -1.69 -6.46
N LEU A 308 -1.71 -0.95 -6.71
CA LEU A 308 -0.34 -1.35 -6.34
C LEU A 308 0.12 -0.79 -5.00
N GLU A 309 -0.54 0.26 -4.51
CA GLU A 309 -0.08 1.01 -3.34
C GLU A 309 0.03 0.13 -2.08
N GLY A 310 1.18 0.23 -1.42
CA GLY A 310 1.44 -0.40 -0.12
C GLY A 310 1.86 -1.87 -0.18
N MET A 311 2.04 -2.45 -1.37
CA MET A 311 2.40 -3.88 -1.50
C MET A 311 3.66 -4.12 -2.33
N GLN A 312 4.32 -3.07 -2.83
CA GLN A 312 5.47 -3.19 -3.74
C GLN A 312 6.73 -3.74 -3.06
N ASP A 313 6.80 -3.67 -1.73
CA ASP A 313 7.89 -4.21 -0.91
C ASP A 313 7.74 -5.73 -0.67
N GLN A 314 6.56 -6.29 -0.89
CA GLN A 314 6.31 -7.72 -0.75
C GLN A 314 6.97 -8.46 -1.92
N LYS A 315 7.92 -9.35 -1.59
CA LYS A 315 8.76 -10.03 -2.58
C LYS A 315 7.99 -10.64 -3.76
N SER A 316 6.95 -11.43 -3.49
CA SER A 316 6.16 -12.09 -4.54
C SER A 316 5.41 -11.10 -5.44
N VAL A 317 4.96 -9.98 -4.87
CA VAL A 317 4.32 -8.89 -5.64
C VAL A 317 5.36 -8.18 -6.49
N SER A 318 6.52 -7.85 -5.92
CA SER A 318 7.62 -7.20 -6.64
C SER A 318 8.12 -8.03 -7.82
N GLU A 319 8.31 -9.34 -7.63
CA GLU A 319 8.70 -10.28 -8.68
C GLU A 319 7.65 -10.36 -9.80
N TRP A 320 6.36 -10.41 -9.44
CA TRP A 320 5.29 -10.39 -10.41
C TRP A 320 5.23 -9.06 -11.18
N LEU A 321 5.31 -7.92 -10.51
CA LEU A 321 5.32 -6.60 -11.16
C LEU A 321 6.48 -6.47 -12.12
N HIS A 322 7.67 -6.93 -11.73
CA HIS A 322 8.82 -6.96 -12.62
C HIS A 322 8.51 -7.78 -13.88
N SER A 323 7.90 -8.97 -13.76
CA SER A 323 7.52 -9.79 -14.90
C SER A 323 6.54 -9.10 -15.86
N GLN A 324 5.63 -8.26 -15.33
CA GLN A 324 4.69 -7.50 -16.16
C GLN A 324 5.37 -6.35 -16.89
N LEU A 325 6.31 -5.66 -16.23
CA LEU A 325 7.01 -4.50 -16.78
C LEU A 325 8.05 -4.86 -17.85
N VAL A 326 8.61 -6.07 -17.81
CA VAL A 326 9.56 -6.55 -18.83
C VAL A 326 8.90 -7.29 -19.99
N ALA A 327 7.57 -7.43 -19.97
CA ALA A 327 6.84 -8.08 -21.05
C ALA A 327 6.90 -7.26 -22.34
N GLU A 328 6.82 -7.94 -23.49
CA GLU A 328 7.02 -7.31 -24.79
C GLU A 328 5.79 -6.57 -25.31
N ALA A 329 4.59 -6.81 -24.78
CA ALA A 329 3.33 -6.33 -25.38
C ALA A 329 2.52 -5.44 -24.44
N PHE A 330 2.30 -4.20 -24.88
CA PHE A 330 1.28 -3.30 -24.34
C PHE A 330 -0.11 -3.84 -24.69
N SER A 331 -0.93 -4.14 -23.68
CA SER A 331 -2.32 -4.56 -23.88
C SER A 331 -3.13 -4.34 -22.61
N GLY A 332 -4.45 -4.20 -22.72
CA GLY A 332 -5.35 -4.13 -21.56
C GLY A 332 -5.25 -5.34 -20.62
N LYS A 333 -4.78 -6.49 -21.12
CA LYS A 333 -4.51 -7.70 -20.31
C LYS A 333 -3.25 -7.58 -19.46
N ASN A 334 -2.21 -6.90 -19.97
CA ASN A 334 -1.08 -6.46 -19.16
C ASN A 334 -1.31 -5.01 -18.75
N TYR A 335 -2.32 -4.82 -17.90
CA TYR A 335 -2.77 -3.49 -17.50
C TYR A 335 -1.68 -2.70 -16.74
N ILE A 336 -0.71 -3.39 -16.14
CA ILE A 336 0.45 -2.79 -15.49
C ILE A 336 1.35 -2.08 -16.50
N LEU A 337 1.77 -2.79 -17.56
CA LEU A 337 2.63 -2.22 -18.60
C LEU A 337 1.88 -1.15 -19.42
N GLN A 338 0.60 -1.39 -19.69
CA GLN A 338 -0.29 -0.46 -20.39
C GLN A 338 -0.48 0.88 -19.65
N ALA A 339 -0.33 0.90 -18.32
CA ALA A 339 -0.38 2.13 -17.54
C ALA A 339 0.77 3.10 -17.88
N LEU A 340 1.95 2.59 -18.26
CA LEU A 340 3.10 3.43 -18.63
C LEU A 340 2.85 4.30 -19.87
N VAL A 341 1.88 3.90 -20.68
CA VAL A 341 1.47 4.60 -21.90
C VAL A 341 0.09 5.23 -21.76
N PHE A 342 -0.40 5.42 -20.52
CA PHE A 342 -1.70 6.01 -20.21
C PHE A 342 -2.85 5.32 -20.96
N ASN A 343 -2.76 3.99 -21.09
CA ASN A 343 -3.70 3.20 -21.88
C ASN A 343 -3.88 3.66 -23.33
N ASN A 344 -2.89 4.32 -23.94
CA ASN A 344 -3.02 4.89 -25.27
C ASN A 344 -2.35 4.02 -26.34
N ASP A 345 -3.15 3.47 -27.27
CA ASP A 345 -2.67 2.55 -28.31
C ASP A 345 -1.68 3.20 -29.28
N GLU A 346 -1.85 4.50 -29.58
CA GLU A 346 -0.95 5.21 -30.49
C GLU A 346 0.43 5.41 -29.84
N ILE A 347 0.46 5.78 -28.55
CA ILE A 347 1.71 5.89 -27.79
C ILE A 347 2.37 4.52 -27.65
N ALA A 348 1.59 3.48 -27.30
CA ALA A 348 2.07 2.10 -27.18
C ALA A 348 2.78 1.63 -28.46
N LYS A 349 2.14 1.85 -29.62
CA LYS A 349 2.68 1.48 -30.92
C LYS A 349 3.98 2.21 -31.24
N GLN A 350 4.04 3.53 -31.01
CA GLN A 350 5.25 4.32 -31.28
C GLN A 350 6.45 3.87 -30.43
N ILE A 351 6.21 3.50 -29.16
CA ILE A 351 7.27 2.98 -28.28
C ILE A 351 7.74 1.60 -28.76
N GLN A 352 6.80 0.72 -29.11
CA GLN A 352 7.11 -0.64 -29.55
C GLN A 352 7.93 -0.65 -30.85
N GLU A 353 7.57 0.18 -31.83
CA GLU A 353 8.32 0.33 -33.08
C GLU A 353 9.75 0.83 -32.84
N LYS A 354 9.94 1.80 -31.94
CA LYS A 354 11.26 2.34 -31.61
C LYS A 354 12.14 1.35 -30.85
N SER A 355 11.58 0.63 -29.88
CA SER A 355 12.32 -0.39 -29.14
C SER A 355 12.86 -1.48 -30.07
N GLN A 356 12.05 -1.96 -31.02
CA GLN A 356 12.47 -2.98 -32.00
C GLN A 356 13.60 -2.49 -32.93
N GLN A 357 13.62 -1.20 -33.27
CA GLN A 357 14.69 -0.62 -34.09
C GLN A 357 16.03 -0.57 -33.34
N SER A 358 16.02 -0.28 -32.03
CA SER A 358 17.24 -0.21 -31.21
C SER A 358 17.88 -1.58 -30.91
N PHE A 359 17.14 -2.69 -31.02
CA PHE A 359 17.73 -4.05 -30.90
C PHE A 359 18.29 -4.59 -32.24
N CYS A 360 17.93 -3.97 -33.37
CA CYS A 360 18.42 -4.35 -34.70
C CYS A 360 19.64 -3.52 -35.17
N SER A 361 20.05 -2.52 -34.39
CA SER A 361 21.24 -1.67 -34.60
C SER A 361 22.32 -1.99 -33.59
#